data_AF-A0A1S9U3T2-F1
#
_entry.id   AF-A0A1S9U3T2-F1
#
_cell.length_a   1.000
_cell.length_b   1.000
_cell.length_c   1.000
_cell.angle_alpha   90.00
_cell.angle_beta   90.00
_cell.angle_gamma   90.00
#
_symmetry.space_group_name_H-M   'P 1'
#
loop_
_entity.id
_entity.type
_entity.pdbx_description
1 polymer ?
#
loop_
_entity_poly.entity_id
_entity_poly.type
_entity_poly.pdbx_seq_one_letter_code
_entity_poly.pdbx_strand_id
1 'polypeptide(L)'
;MLFDLDDTLLDRDMAVDKLFSIILEKFYEDVKQHAVKNIMLQKFKEYDKKSYGHSDKVMVLGSFFNEFPPKYRLPRNSIQDFWNNNFPKCFSINQST
;
A
#
# COMPACT_ATOMS: atom_id res chain seq x y z
N MET A 1 -7.94 11.10 -27.28
CA MET A 1 -8.20 10.04 -26.29
C MET A 1 -7.84 10.66 -24.95
N LEU A 2 -8.83 11.15 -24.20
CA LEU A 2 -8.61 11.69 -22.87
C LEU A 2 -8.25 10.48 -22.01
N PHE A 3 -6.99 10.34 -21.61
CA PHE A 3 -6.65 9.40 -20.54
C PHE A 3 -7.46 9.88 -19.34
N ASP A 4 -8.45 9.10 -18.90
CA ASP A 4 -9.15 9.38 -17.65
C ASP A 4 -8.14 9.18 -16.51
N LEU A 5 -7.46 10.27 -16.21
CA LEU A 5 -6.57 10.39 -15.07
C LEU A 5 -7.32 10.03 -13.80
N ASP A 6 -8.61 10.36 -13.74
CA ASP A 6 -9.50 10.05 -12.63
C ASP A 6 -9.74 8.54 -12.49
N ASP A 7 -9.96 7.80 -13.58
CA ASP A 7 -10.08 6.33 -13.54
C ASP A 7 -8.76 5.68 -13.09
N THR A 8 -7.62 6.19 -13.59
CA THR A 8 -6.29 5.71 -13.19
C THR A 8 -6.00 5.98 -11.71
N LEU A 9 -6.48 7.11 -11.18
CA LEU A 9 -6.36 7.47 -9.77
C LEU A 9 -7.30 6.65 -8.88
N LEU A 10 -8.53 6.37 -9.33
CA LEU A 10 -9.49 5.51 -8.65
C LEU A 10 -8.96 4.07 -8.53
N ASP A 11 -8.47 3.51 -9.64
CA ASP A 11 -7.86 2.18 -9.69
C ASP A 11 -6.64 2.07 -8.77
N ARG A 12 -5.85 3.14 -8.70
CA ARG A 12 -4.71 3.22 -7.80
C ARG A 12 -5.14 3.27 -6.33
N ASP A 13 -6.09 4.10 -5.95
CA ASP A 13 -6.56 4.19 -4.55
C ASP A 13 -7.13 2.82 -4.11
N MET A 14 -7.83 2.09 -4.99
CA MET A 14 -8.25 0.71 -4.74
C MET A 14 -7.08 -0.28 -4.60
N ALA A 15 -6.04 -0.14 -5.43
CA ALA A 15 -4.85 -0.97 -5.34
C ALA A 15 -4.08 -0.73 -4.03
N VAL A 16 -4.02 0.52 -3.57
CA VAL A 16 -3.41 0.89 -2.29
C VAL A 16 -4.16 0.26 -1.12
N ASP A 17 -5.50 0.23 -1.14
CA ASP A 17 -6.32 -0.42 -0.10
C ASP A 17 -6.06 -1.92 -0.01
N LYS A 18 -5.94 -2.59 -1.15
CA LYS A 18 -5.60 -4.02 -1.21
C LYS A 18 -4.17 -4.28 -0.73
N LEU A 19 -3.21 -3.46 -1.13
CA LEU A 19 -1.82 -3.59 -0.66
C LEU A 19 -1.73 -3.41 0.85
N PHE A 20 -2.46 -2.44 1.41
CA PHE A 20 -2.55 -2.23 2.85
C PHE A 20 -3.09 -3.46 3.58
N SER A 21 -4.10 -4.13 3.01
CA SER A 21 -4.64 -5.37 3.57
C SER A 21 -3.59 -6.49 3.63
N ILE A 22 -2.79 -6.65 2.57
CA ILE A 22 -1.67 -7.62 2.52
C ILE A 22 -0.61 -7.27 3.59
N ILE A 23 -0.31 -5.98 3.78
CA ILE A 23 0.66 -5.51 4.79
C ILE A 23 0.18 -5.86 6.21
N LEU A 24 -1.10 -5.59 6.51
CA LEU A 24 -1.66 -5.92 7.82
C LEU A 24 -1.58 -7.42 8.11
N GLU A 25 -2.02 -8.25 7.16
CA GLU A 25 -2.01 -9.70 7.29
C GLU A 25 -0.60 -10.24 7.55
N LYS A 26 0.40 -9.75 6.80
CA LYS A 26 1.78 -10.28 6.87
C LYS A 26 2.61 -9.77 8.04
N PHE A 27 2.37 -8.54 8.51
CA PHE A 27 3.30 -7.85 9.40
C PHE A 27 2.70 -7.44 10.75
N TYR A 28 1.38 -7.27 10.84
CA TYR A 28 0.70 -6.76 12.04
C TYR A 28 -0.21 -7.78 12.71
N GLU A 29 -0.51 -8.90 12.04
CA GLU A 29 -1.47 -9.90 12.47
C GLU A 29 -2.84 -9.26 12.80
N ASP A 30 -3.51 -9.76 13.83
CA ASP A 30 -4.90 -9.49 14.13
C ASP A 30 -5.09 -8.14 14.85
N VAL A 31 -4.93 -7.03 14.12
CA VAL A 31 -5.25 -5.68 14.60
C VAL A 31 -6.77 -5.60 14.84
N LYS A 32 -7.20 -5.83 16.07
CA LYS A 32 -8.63 -6.01 16.42
C LYS A 32 -9.46 -4.74 16.32
N GLN A 33 -8.85 -3.56 16.44
CA GLN A 33 -9.58 -2.29 16.50
C GLN A 33 -9.74 -1.68 15.11
N HIS A 34 -10.98 -1.62 14.63
CA HIS A 34 -11.31 -1.01 13.33
C HIS A 34 -10.87 0.46 13.23
N ALA A 35 -11.02 1.24 14.30
CA ALA A 35 -10.57 2.64 14.35
C ALA A 35 -9.06 2.77 14.09
N VAL A 36 -8.25 1.87 14.65
CA VAL A 36 -6.79 1.86 14.46
C VAL A 36 -6.43 1.50 13.02
N LYS A 37 -7.09 0.49 12.44
CA LYS A 37 -6.92 0.12 11.02
C LYS A 37 -7.21 1.28 10.09
N ASN A 38 -8.27 2.05 10.34
CA ASN A 38 -8.61 3.22 9.54
C ASN A 38 -7.54 4.31 9.62
N ILE A 39 -7.02 4.61 10.82
CA ILE A 39 -5.94 5.60 10.98
C ILE A 39 -4.68 5.17 10.22
N MET A 40 -4.30 3.90 10.37
CA MET A 40 -3.16 3.31 9.66
C MET A 40 -3.35 3.37 8.14
N LEU A 41 -4.55 3.07 7.63
CA LEU A 41 -4.85 3.15 6.21
C LEU A 41 -4.72 4.58 5.68
N GLN A 42 -5.27 5.58 6.38
CA GLN A 42 -5.15 6.98 5.96
C GLN A 42 -3.69 7.42 5.91
N LYS A 43 -2.89 7.06 6.92
CA LYS A 43 -1.44 7.34 6.92
C LYS A 43 -0.70 6.62 5.80
N PHE A 44 -1.04 5.37 5.53
CA PHE A 44 -0.46 4.65 4.40
C PHE A 44 -0.75 5.33 3.07
N LYS A 45 -1.99 5.79 2.83
CA LYS A 45 -2.37 6.57 1.65
C LYS A 45 -1.60 7.89 1.56
N GLU A 46 -1.42 8.60 2.67
CA GLU A 46 -0.60 9.82 2.71
C GLU A 46 0.84 9.54 2.25
N TYR A 47 1.45 8.45 2.73
CA TYR A 47 2.81 8.06 2.34
C TYR A 47 2.90 7.64 0.87
N ASP A 48 1.94 6.86 0.35
CA ASP A 48 1.92 6.51 -1.08
C ASP A 48 1.79 7.76 -1.95
N LYS A 49 0.83 8.66 -1.63
CA LYS A 49 0.60 9.93 -2.35
C LYS A 49 1.83 10.82 -2.39
N LYS A 50 2.53 10.97 -1.26
CA LYS A 50 3.80 11.72 -1.19
C LYS A 50 4.91 11.11 -2.05
N SER A 51 4.81 9.83 -2.39
CA SER A 51 5.78 9.11 -3.23
C SER A 51 5.41 9.08 -4.71
N TYR A 52 4.37 9.80 -5.15
CA TYR A 52 4.00 9.85 -6.57
C TYR A 52 5.15 10.41 -7.40
N GLY A 53 5.42 9.81 -8.56
CA GLY A 53 6.59 10.13 -9.38
C GLY A 53 7.93 9.58 -8.87
N HIS A 54 7.98 8.99 -7.66
CA HIS A 54 9.17 8.33 -7.13
C HIS A 54 9.10 6.81 -7.33
N SER A 55 10.12 6.25 -7.98
CA SER A 55 10.27 4.80 -8.21
C SER A 55 10.65 4.03 -6.95
N ASP A 56 11.39 4.67 -6.04
CA ASP A 56 11.77 4.10 -4.75
C ASP A 56 10.59 4.15 -3.76
N LYS A 57 10.07 2.97 -3.42
CA LYS A 57 8.96 2.78 -2.48
C LYS A 57 9.43 2.36 -1.08
N VAL A 58 10.74 2.30 -0.87
CA VAL A 58 11.34 2.08 0.46
C VAL A 58 10.88 3.14 1.44
N MET A 59 10.71 4.38 0.99
CA MET A 59 10.25 5.49 1.84
C MET A 59 8.79 5.34 2.29
N VAL A 60 7.93 4.70 1.51
CA VAL A 60 6.50 4.52 1.86
C VAL A 60 6.38 3.55 3.04
N LEU A 61 6.79 2.31 2.81
CA LEU A 61 6.73 1.25 3.83
C LEU A 61 7.69 1.51 4.99
N GLY A 62 8.87 2.10 4.72
CA GLY A 62 9.84 2.44 5.75
C GLY A 62 9.30 3.49 6.73
N SER A 63 8.68 4.56 6.24
CA SER A 63 8.05 5.57 7.11
C SER A 63 6.85 5.01 7.83
N PHE A 64 6.03 4.22 7.13
CA PHE A 64 4.87 3.56 7.73
C PHE A 64 5.26 2.61 8.88
N PHE A 65 6.30 1.79 8.72
CA PHE A 65 6.80 0.90 9.78
C PHE A 65 7.48 1.62 10.94
N ASN A 66 7.99 2.84 10.72
CA ASN A 66 8.52 3.67 11.79
C ASN A 66 7.39 4.27 12.64
N GLU A 67 6.31 4.73 12.01
CA GLU A 67 5.15 5.30 12.70
C GLU A 67 4.28 4.22 13.37
N PHE A 68 4.10 3.08 12.71
CA PHE A 68 3.36 1.93 13.20
C PHE A 68 4.30 0.72 13.25
N PRO A 69 4.98 0.44 14.37
CA PRO A 69 5.89 -0.70 14.45
C PRO A 69 5.16 -2.05 14.24
N PRO A 70 5.55 -2.87 13.24
CA PRO A 70 4.97 -4.19 13.02
C PRO A 70 5.51 -5.23 14.01
N LYS A 71 4.85 -6.39 14.08
CA LYS A 71 5.38 -7.55 14.82
C LYS A 71 6.60 -8.14 14.13
N TYR A 72 6.52 -8.29 12.81
CA TYR A 72 7.64 -8.68 11.96
C TYR A 72 7.98 -7.54 11.01
N ARG A 73 9.20 -7.00 11.12
CA ARG A 73 9.64 -5.89 10.30
C ARG A 73 10.35 -6.41 9.05
N LEU A 74 9.80 -6.07 7.88
CA LEU A 74 10.46 -6.35 6.60
C LEU A 74 11.80 -5.56 6.52
N PRO A 75 12.93 -6.22 6.20
CA PRO A 75 14.20 -5.54 6.00
C PRO A 75 14.13 -4.48 4.91
N ARG A 76 14.84 -3.36 5.08
CA ARG A 76 14.78 -2.21 4.17
C ARG A 76 15.11 -2.58 2.72
N ASN A 77 16.09 -3.44 2.52
CA ASN A 77 16.50 -3.96 1.21
C ASN A 77 15.43 -4.84 0.53
N SER A 78 14.49 -5.41 1.29
CA SER A 78 13.42 -6.26 0.76
C SER A 78 12.12 -5.49 0.50
N ILE A 79 12.03 -4.22 0.91
CA ILE A 79 10.81 -3.41 0.76
C ILE A 79 10.45 -3.18 -0.71
N GLN A 80 11.44 -2.83 -1.55
CA GLN A 80 11.19 -2.58 -2.96
C GLN A 80 10.70 -3.85 -3.67
N ASP A 81 11.32 -5.00 -3.39
CA ASP A 81 10.91 -6.29 -3.94
C ASP A 81 9.52 -6.67 -3.49
N PHE A 82 9.20 -6.46 -2.21
CA PHE A 82 7.85 -6.67 -1.70
C PHE A 82 6.84 -5.80 -2.45
N TRP A 83 7.14 -4.51 -2.65
CA TRP A 83 6.26 -3.60 -3.37
C TRP A 83 6.05 -4.07 -4.81
N ASN A 84 7.14 -4.30 -5.55
CA ASN A 84 7.12 -4.73 -6.96
C ASN A 84 6.37 -6.06 -7.15
N ASN A 85 6.44 -6.97 -6.17
CA ASN A 85 5.78 -8.26 -6.25
C ASN A 85 4.29 -8.26 -5.89
N ASN A 86 3.81 -7.27 -5.12
CA ASN A 86 2.44 -7.25 -4.60
C ASN A 86 1.59 -6.12 -5.21
N PHE A 87 2.14 -4.92 -5.39
CA PHE A 87 1.38 -3.76 -5.84
C PHE A 87 0.76 -3.94 -7.24
N PRO A 88 1.46 -4.47 -8.27
CA PRO A 88 0.84 -4.73 -9.57
C PRO A 88 -0.35 -5.69 -9.51
N LYS A 89 -0.36 -6.63 -8.56
CA LYS A 89 -1.45 -7.60 -8.36
C LYS A 89 -2.67 -7.00 -7.67
N CYS A 90 -2.53 -5.81 -7.12
CA CYS A 90 -3.62 -5.11 -6.43
C CYS A 90 -4.56 -4.40 -7.43
N PHE A 91 -4.09 -4.09 -8.63
CA PHE A 91 -4.97 -3.64 -9.70
C PHE A 91 -5.91 -4.77 -10.08
N SER A 92 -7.21 -4.51 -10.05
CA SER A 92 -8.21 -5.49 -10.46
C SER A 92 -7.92 -5.89 -11.90
N ILE A 93 -7.66 -7.17 -12.17
CA ILE A 93 -7.95 -7.72 -13.48
C ILE A 93 -9.47 -7.84 -13.49
N ASN A 94 -10.18 -6.77 -13.84
CA ASN A 94 -11.56 -6.90 -14.31
C ASN A 94 -11.47 -7.63 -15.65
N GLN A 95 -11.28 -8.96 -15.60
CA GLN A 95 -11.71 -9.85 -16.66
C GLN A 95 -13.24 -9.84 -16.61
N SER A 96 -13.83 -8.75 -17.08
CA SER A 96 -15.17 -8.83 -17.65
C SER A 96 -15.01 -9.77 -18.86
N THR A 97 -15.35 -11.04 -18.61
CA THR A 97 -15.55 -12.05 -19.65
C THR A 97 -16.84 -11.70 -20.39
#